data_AF-A0A9X5UMB2-F1
#
_entry.id   AF-A0A9X5UMB2-F1
#
_cell.length_a   1.000
_cell.length_b   1.000
_cell.length_c   1.000
_cell.angle_alpha   90.00
_cell.angle_beta   90.00
_cell.angle_gamma   90.00
#
_symmetry.space_group_name_H-M   'P 1'
#
loop_
_entity.id
_entity.type
_entity.pdbx_description
1 polymer ?
#
loop_
_entity_poly.entity_id
_entity_poly.type
_entity_poly.pdbx_seq_one_letter_code
_entity_poly.pdbx_strand_id
1 'polypeptide(L)' 'MTVPETSGPEIHSEGPLTWLDAADPAGPARLESRIALEETLRRFPTWEVDHANAVRLHTSTVRGYEKLPIAI' A
#
# COMPACT_ATOMS: atom_id res chain seq x y z
N MET A 1 -57.55 -11.67 -22.99
CA MET A 1 -56.26 -11.76 -23.70
C MET A 1 -55.19 -11.52 -22.65
N THR A 2 -54.67 -12.61 -22.08
CA THR A 2 -53.72 -12.58 -20.96
C THR A 2 -52.31 -12.54 -21.56
N VAL A 3 -51.53 -11.50 -21.25
CA VAL A 3 -50.11 -11.46 -21.61
C VAL A 3 -49.35 -12.47 -20.75
N PRO A 4 -48.45 -13.30 -21.30
CA PRO A 4 -47.65 -14.19 -20.48
C PRO A 4 -46.56 -13.37 -19.79
N GLU A 5 -46.47 -13.46 -18.47
CA GLU A 5 -45.31 -12.99 -17.71
C GLU A 5 -44.09 -13.77 -18.20
N THR A 6 -43.15 -13.08 -18.81
CA THR A 6 -41.84 -13.64 -19.12
C THR A 6 -41.00 -13.51 -17.87
N SER A 7 -40.74 -14.62 -17.20
CA SER A 7 -39.75 -14.68 -16.12
C SER A 7 -38.42 -14.13 -16.64
N GLY A 8 -37.98 -13.01 -16.07
CA GLY A 8 -36.67 -12.44 -16.36
C GLY A 8 -35.55 -13.40 -15.97
N PRO A 9 -34.34 -13.25 -16.55
CA PRO A 9 -33.24 -14.16 -16.28
C PRO A 9 -32.84 -14.08 -14.79
N GLU A 10 -32.82 -15.23 -14.13
CA GLU A 10 -32.21 -15.38 -12.80
C GLU A 10 -30.72 -15.02 -12.88
N ILE A 11 -30.34 -13.97 -12.16
CA ILE A 11 -28.96 -13.53 -12.06
C ILE A 11 -28.26 -14.50 -11.11
N HIS A 12 -27.62 -15.53 -11.66
CA HIS A 12 -26.73 -16.39 -10.89
C HIS A 12 -25.55 -15.55 -10.37
N SER A 13 -25.38 -15.54 -9.05
CA SER A 13 -24.40 -14.76 -8.28
C SER A 13 -22.96 -15.27 -8.42
N GLU A 14 -22.50 -15.51 -9.63
CA GLU A 14 -21.12 -15.93 -9.92
C GLU A 14 -20.55 -15.00 -10.99
N GLY A 15 -20.30 -13.73 -10.60
CA GLY A 15 -19.76 -12.65 -11.44
C GLY A 15 -18.32 -12.28 -11.04
N PRO A 16 -17.50 -11.79 -11.99
CA PRO A 16 -16.04 -11.79 -11.88
C PRO A 16 -15.53 -10.73 -10.90
N LEU A 17 -14.33 -10.97 -10.34
CA LEU A 17 -13.56 -10.04 -9.51
C LEU A 17 -13.80 -8.59 -9.96
N THR A 18 -14.38 -7.79 -9.07
CA THR A 18 -14.74 -6.42 -9.40
C THR A 18 -13.47 -5.60 -9.55
N TRP A 19 -13.46 -4.56 -10.39
CA TRP A 19 -12.32 -3.62 -10.49
C TRP A 19 -11.92 -3.00 -9.15
N LEU A 20 -12.81 -3.08 -8.14
CA LEU A 20 -12.56 -2.70 -6.76
C LEU A 20 -11.57 -3.63 -6.03
N ASP A 21 -11.50 -4.92 -6.40
CA ASP A 21 -10.61 -5.92 -5.80
C ASP A 21 -9.18 -5.86 -6.38
N ALA A 22 -9.04 -5.32 -7.60
CA ALA A 22 -7.76 -5.24 -8.31
C ALA A 22 -6.86 -4.08 -7.83
N ALA A 23 -7.44 -3.07 -7.16
CA ALA A 23 -6.70 -1.97 -6.58
C ALA A 23 -6.34 -2.28 -5.13
N ASP A 24 -5.46 -3.27 -4.88
CA ASP A 24 -4.82 -3.41 -3.57
C ASP A 24 -3.96 -2.16 -3.34
N PRO A 25 -4.37 -1.22 -2.45
CA PRO A 25 -3.62 0.01 -2.22
C PRO A 25 -2.24 -0.25 -1.64
N ALA A 26 -1.99 -1.47 -1.14
CA ALA A 26 -0.70 -1.86 -0.60
C ALA A 26 0.24 -2.50 -1.63
N GLY A 27 -0.20 -2.74 -2.88
CA GLY A 27 0.66 -3.27 -3.95
C GLY A 27 1.88 -2.37 -4.23
N PRO A 28 1.68 -1.09 -4.59
CA PRO A 28 2.77 -0.16 -4.87
C PRO A 28 3.61 0.13 -3.63
N ALA A 29 2.99 0.46 -2.50
CA ALA A 29 3.71 0.81 -1.27
C ALA A 29 4.64 -0.32 -0.77
N ARG A 30 4.20 -1.59 -0.86
CA ARG A 30 5.05 -2.74 -0.50
C ARG A 30 6.19 -2.92 -1.49
N LEU A 31 5.92 -2.78 -2.79
CA LEU A 31 6.95 -2.91 -3.82
C LEU A 31 8.02 -1.82 -3.68
N GLU A 32 7.58 -0.57 -3.57
CA GLU A 32 8.45 0.61 -3.39
C GLU A 32 9.29 0.47 -2.13
N SER A 33 8.68 0.09 -1.00
CA SER A 33 9.39 -0.12 0.27
C SER A 33 10.45 -1.21 0.15
N ARG A 34 10.13 -2.33 -0.52
CA ARG A 34 11.09 -3.42 -0.73
C ARG A 34 12.29 -2.97 -1.53
N ILE A 35 12.05 -2.32 -2.68
CA ILE A 35 13.14 -1.82 -3.54
C ILE A 35 14.00 -0.83 -2.75
N ALA A 36 13.37 0.16 -2.09
CA ALA A 36 14.10 1.17 -1.32
C ALA A 36 15.00 0.55 -0.24
N LEU A 37 14.50 -0.42 0.53
CA LEU A 37 15.28 -1.06 1.59
C LEU A 37 16.40 -1.95 1.04
N GLU A 38 16.10 -2.82 0.08
CA GLU A 38 17.09 -3.74 -0.51
C GLU A 38 18.25 -2.97 -1.16
N GLU A 39 17.92 -1.96 -1.94
CA GLU A 39 18.88 -1.16 -2.70
C GLU A 39 19.72 -0.26 -1.81
N THR A 40 19.13 0.30 -0.73
CA THR A 40 19.86 1.12 0.25
C THR A 40 20.84 0.27 1.06
N LEU A 41 20.38 -0.84 1.64
CA LEU A 41 21.21 -1.71 2.48
C LEU A 41 22.32 -2.41 1.70
N ARG A 42 22.11 -2.68 0.39
CA ARG A 42 23.15 -3.22 -0.49
C ARG A 42 24.25 -2.20 -0.79
N ARG A 43 23.90 -0.92 -1.04
CA ARG A 43 24.87 0.14 -1.40
C ARG A 43 25.63 0.68 -0.19
N PHE A 44 24.97 0.74 0.96
CA PHE A 44 25.51 1.29 2.19
C PHE A 44 25.42 0.23 3.30
N PRO A 45 26.33 -0.77 3.29
CA PRO A 45 26.26 -1.89 4.24
C PRO A 45 26.64 -1.49 5.66
N THR A 46 27.40 -0.41 5.82
CA THR A 46 27.77 0.20 7.09
C THR A 46 27.24 1.63 7.10
N TRP A 47 26.58 2.01 8.19
CA TRP A 47 26.02 3.33 8.40
C TRP A 47 25.69 3.49 9.88
N GLU A 48 25.66 4.73 10.34
CA GLU A 48 25.33 5.09 11.72
C GLU A 48 24.17 6.08 11.74
N VAL A 49 23.30 5.95 12.74
CA VAL A 49 22.18 6.88 12.95
C VAL A 49 22.61 7.96 13.92
N ASP A 50 22.45 9.22 13.51
CA ASP A 50 22.57 10.35 14.43
C ASP A 50 21.28 10.52 15.23
N HIS A 51 21.16 9.73 16.29
CA HIS A 51 20.01 9.78 17.20
C HIS A 51 19.91 11.11 17.95
N ALA A 52 21.03 11.81 18.16
CA ALA A 52 21.03 13.09 18.86
C ALA A 52 20.33 14.19 18.05
N ASN A 53 20.40 14.11 16.72
CA ASN A 53 19.77 15.07 15.80
C ASN A 53 18.50 14.54 15.12
N ALA A 54 17.96 13.41 15.58
CA ALA A 54 16.71 12.86 15.07
C ALA A 54 15.48 13.64 15.60
N VAL A 55 14.54 13.96 14.72
CA VAL A 55 13.31 14.69 15.04
C VAL A 55 12.10 13.81 14.73
N ARG A 56 11.30 13.50 15.76
CA ARG A 56 10.09 12.69 15.61
C ARG A 56 9.00 13.50 14.89
N LEU A 57 8.29 12.83 14.00
CA LEU A 57 7.12 13.41 13.33
C LEU A 57 5.95 13.48 14.32
N HIS A 58 5.37 14.68 14.49
CA HIS A 58 4.23 14.91 15.39
C HIS A 58 2.94 15.16 14.59
N THR A 59 2.34 14.09 14.09
CA THR A 59 1.01 14.13 13.46
C THR A 59 0.06 13.12 14.12
N SER A 60 -1.25 13.34 14.00
CA SER A 60 -2.26 12.44 14.57
C SER A 60 -2.48 11.17 13.74
N THR A 61 -2.12 11.16 12.45
CA THR A 61 -2.47 10.08 11.51
C THR A 61 -1.28 9.28 11.01
N VAL A 62 -0.07 9.85 11.00
CA VAL A 62 1.13 9.19 10.46
C VAL A 62 2.27 9.21 11.47
N ARG A 63 2.88 8.04 11.65
CA ARG A 63 4.05 7.83 12.52
C ARG A 63 5.33 7.91 11.70
N GLY A 64 6.36 8.55 12.24
CA GLY A 64 7.66 8.60 11.56
C GLY A 64 8.65 9.57 12.19
N TYR A 65 9.63 9.95 11.39
CA TYR A 65 10.59 11.01 11.68
C TYR A 65 10.39 12.14 10.67
N GLU A 66 10.41 13.37 11.16
CA GLU A 66 10.54 14.55 10.30
C GLU A 66 11.98 14.68 9.79
N LYS A 67 12.95 14.30 10.63
CA LYS A 67 14.38 14.25 10.30
C LYS A 67 15.02 13.03 10.94
N LEU A 68 15.71 12.20 10.16
CA LEU A 68 16.50 11.08 10.65
C LEU A 68 17.86 11.07 9.92
N PRO A 69 18.86 11.81 10.43
CA PRO A 69 20.16 11.88 9.78
C PRO A 69 20.90 10.55 9.92
N ILE A 70 21.54 10.13 8.83
CA ILE A 70 22.41 8.96 8.78
C ILE A 70 23.78 9.39 8.23
N ALA A 71 24.83 8.76 8.73
CA ALA A 71 26.19 8.86 8.20
C ALA A 71 26.57 7.51 7.59
N ILE A 72 27.22 7.54 6.44
CA ILE A 72 27.73 6.36 5.71
C ILE A 72 29.23 6.26 5.95
#